data_AF-A0A358KLZ9-F1
#
_entry.id   AF-A0A358KLZ9-F1
#
_cell.length_a   1.000
_cell.length_b   1.000
_cell.length_c   1.000
_cell.angle_alpha   90.00
_cell.angle_beta   90.00
_cell.angle_gamma   90.00
#
_symmetry.space_group_name_H-M   'P 1'
#
loop_
_entity.id
_entity.type
_entity.pdbx_description
1 polymer ?
#
loop_
_entity_poly.entity_id
_entity_poly.type
_entity_poly.pdbx_seq_one_letter_code
_entity_poly.pdbx_strand_id
1 'polypeptide(L)'
;MSDPAQVLRDFQPKHDFFIGIDSDGCVFDSMEIKHKECFAPMFVKHHNLQAVSKYAREVWDFVNLYSKTRGANRFPALTRALNLLR
;
A
#
# COMPACT_ATOMS: atom_id res chain seq x y z
N MET A 1 -32.91 12.84 -2.06
CA MET A 1 -31.50 13.26 -1.95
C MET A 1 -30.95 13.35 -3.35
N SER A 2 -30.22 14.41 -3.69
CA SER A 2 -29.53 14.50 -4.98
C SER A 2 -28.45 13.43 -5.08
N ASP A 3 -28.26 12.87 -6.27
CA ASP A 3 -27.15 11.94 -6.51
C ASP A 3 -25.82 12.72 -6.50
N PRO A 4 -24.89 12.44 -5.55
CA PRO A 4 -23.61 13.14 -5.48
C PRO A 4 -22.73 12.95 -6.73
N ALA A 5 -22.96 11.89 -7.51
CA ALA A 5 -22.20 11.63 -8.74
C ALA A 5 -22.65 12.48 -9.94
N GLN A 6 -23.79 13.18 -9.84
CA GLN A 6 -24.34 13.95 -10.95
C GLN A 6 -23.37 15.04 -11.46
N VAL A 7 -22.64 15.68 -10.55
CA VAL A 7 -21.61 16.70 -10.88
C VAL A 7 -20.52 16.16 -11.81
N LEU A 8 -20.13 14.89 -11.62
CA LEU A 8 -19.08 14.27 -12.44
C LEU A 8 -19.61 13.83 -13.81
N ARG A 9 -20.88 13.41 -13.88
CA ARG A 9 -21.50 13.02 -15.15
C ARG A 9 -21.77 14.22 -16.07
N ASP A 10 -22.12 15.35 -15.48
CA ASP A 10 -22.39 16.58 -16.23
C ASP A 10 -21.11 17.36 -16.58
N PHE A 11 -19.96 16.97 -16.01
CA PHE A 11 -18.68 17.62 -16.27
C PHE A 11 -18.29 17.55 -17.74
N GLN A 12 -18.18 18.71 -18.38
CA GLN A 12 -17.63 18.84 -19.73
C GLN A 12 -16.13 19.12 -19.66
N PRO A 13 -15.26 18.28 -20.27
CA PRO A 13 -13.82 18.52 -20.31
C PRO A 13 -13.47 19.90 -20.90
N LYS A 14 -12.59 20.64 -20.21
CA LYS A 14 -12.14 21.98 -20.65
C LYS A 14 -10.79 21.97 -21.37
N HIS A 15 -10.12 20.82 -21.39
CA HIS A 15 -8.78 20.63 -21.92
C HIS A 15 -8.73 19.30 -22.67
N ASP A 16 -7.85 19.21 -23.67
CA ASP A 16 -7.68 18.02 -24.49
C ASP A 16 -7.06 16.84 -23.70
N PHE A 17 -6.46 17.13 -22.55
CA PHE A 17 -5.75 16.16 -21.72
C PHE A 17 -6.13 16.29 -20.25
N PHE A 18 -6.18 15.15 -19.57
CA PHE A 18 -6.32 15.05 -18.13
C PHE A 18 -4.97 14.67 -17.51
N ILE A 19 -4.53 15.43 -16.50
CA ILE A 19 -3.34 15.09 -15.71
C ILE A 19 -3.82 14.64 -14.33
N GLY A 20 -3.77 13.33 -14.11
CA GLY A 20 -4.02 12.74 -12.79
C GLY A 20 -2.70 12.57 -12.05
N ILE A 21 -2.62 13.11 -10.83
CA ILE A 21 -1.50 12.87 -9.93
C ILE A 21 -1.99 11.99 -8.80
N ASP A 22 -1.36 10.84 -8.62
CA ASP A 22 -1.69 9.93 -7.53
C ASP A 22 -1.32 10.56 -6.19
N SER A 23 -2.25 10.61 -5.25
CA SER A 23 -2.01 11.27 -3.98
C SER A 23 -1.11 10.43 -3.07
N ASP A 24 -1.35 9.12 -2.99
CA ASP A 24 -0.69 8.21 -2.06
C ASP A 24 0.61 7.66 -2.65
N GLY A 25 1.76 8.13 -2.15
CA GLY A 25 3.08 7.67 -2.62
C GLY A 25 3.64 8.42 -3.83
N CYS A 26 2.92 9.38 -4.42
CA CYS A 26 3.44 10.29 -5.43
C CYS A 26 3.36 11.77 -4.98
N VAL A 27 2.18 12.27 -4.55
CA VAL A 27 2.09 13.62 -3.95
C VAL A 27 2.46 13.62 -2.47
N PHE A 28 2.02 12.61 -1.73
CA PHE A 28 2.26 12.48 -0.29
C PHE A 28 3.12 11.26 0.00
N ASP A 29 4.09 11.40 0.91
CA ASP A 29 4.84 10.27 1.45
C ASP A 29 4.05 9.57 2.56
N SER A 30 2.89 9.03 2.19
CA SER A 30 2.00 8.28 3.09
C SER A 30 2.25 6.77 3.04
N MET A 31 3.03 6.29 2.07
CA MET A 31 3.27 4.86 1.88
C MET A 31 4.18 4.29 2.97
N GLU A 32 5.21 5.03 3.39
CA GLU A 32 6.13 4.54 4.41
C GLU A 32 5.42 4.32 5.76
N ILE A 33 4.70 5.34 6.23
CA ILE A 33 3.94 5.25 7.49
C ILE A 33 2.85 4.17 7.42
N LYS A 34 2.14 4.05 6.29
CA LYS A 34 1.09 3.05 6.12
C LYS A 34 1.64 1.62 6.20
N HIS A 35 2.78 1.36 5.57
CA HIS A 35 3.40 0.04 5.64
C HIS A 35 3.98 -0.27 7.02
N LYS A 36 4.66 0.69 7.66
CA LYS A 36 5.35 0.49 8.94
C LYS A 36 4.42 0.46 10.15
N GLU A 37 3.45 1.38 10.20
CA GLU A 37 2.60 1.59 11.37
C GLU A 37 1.22 0.94 11.24
N CYS A 38 0.72 0.73 10.03
CA CYS A 38 -0.60 0.11 9.84
C CYS A 38 -0.50 -1.35 9.40
N PHE A 39 0.35 -1.68 8.42
CA PHE A 39 0.33 -3.02 7.83
C PHE A 39 1.29 -4.01 8.50
N ALA A 40 2.53 -3.62 8.81
CA ALA A 40 3.48 -4.49 9.48
C ALA A 40 2.96 -5.02 10.84
N PRO A 41 2.26 -4.22 11.68
CA PRO A 41 1.68 -4.74 12.92
C PRO A 41 0.59 -5.78 12.67
N MET A 42 -0.23 -5.60 11.63
CA MET A 42 -1.26 -6.56 11.26
C MET A 42 -0.67 -7.86 10.70
N PHE A 43 0.42 -7.78 9.93
CA PHE A 43 1.19 -8.93 9.51
C PHE A 43 1.74 -9.72 10.70
N VAL A 44 2.37 -9.03 11.66
CA VAL A 44 2.89 -9.67 12.88
C VAL A 44 1.77 -10.32 13.70
N LYS A 45 0.65 -9.61 13.89
CA LYS A 45 -0.51 -10.08 14.66
C LYS A 45 -1.14 -11.34 14.03
N HIS A 46 -1.46 -11.30 12.74
CA HIS A 46 -2.24 -12.38 12.12
C HIS A 46 -1.42 -13.62 11.74
N HIS A 47 -0.10 -13.51 11.71
CA HIS A 47 0.79 -14.66 11.47
C HIS A 47 1.54 -15.12 12.73
N ASN A 48 1.14 -14.63 13.91
CA ASN A 48 1.72 -15.00 15.22
C ASN A 48 3.24 -14.79 15.29
N LEU A 49 3.76 -13.73 14.66
CA LEU A 49 5.20 -13.48 14.51
C LEU A 49 5.80 -12.65 15.65
N GLN A 50 5.11 -12.53 16.79
CA GLN A 50 5.53 -11.62 17.88
C GLN A 50 6.96 -11.90 18.36
N ALA A 51 7.32 -13.19 18.48
CA ALA A 51 8.65 -13.64 18.90
C ALA A 51 9.77 -13.19 17.95
N VAL A 52 9.45 -12.96 16.67
CA VAL A 52 10.38 -12.52 15.63
C VAL A 52 9.97 -11.16 15.06
N SER A 53 9.22 -10.36 15.82
CA SER A 53 8.58 -9.13 15.35
C SER A 53 9.56 -8.12 14.75
N LYS A 54 10.79 -8.05 15.26
CA LYS A 54 11.87 -7.26 14.67
C LYS A 54 12.13 -7.67 13.21
N TYR A 55 12.42 -8.94 12.98
CA TYR A 55 12.72 -9.48 11.65
C TYR A 55 11.49 -9.49 10.75
N ALA A 56 10.30 -9.74 11.30
CA ALA A 56 9.04 -9.67 10.55
C ALA A 56 8.79 -8.26 9.98
N ARG A 57 9.12 -7.20 10.74
CA ARG A 57 9.04 -5.81 10.26
C ARG A 57 10.09 -5.53 9.19
N GLU A 58 11.34 -5.95 9.39
CA GLU A 58 12.41 -5.79 8.38
C GLU A 58 12.07 -6.48 7.06
N VAL A 59 11.55 -7.71 7.11
CA VAL A 59 11.08 -8.44 5.93
C VAL A 59 9.89 -7.76 5.28
N TRP A 60 8.93 -7.27 6.08
CA TRP A 60 7.77 -6.55 5.56
C TRP A 60 8.18 -5.30 4.79
N ASP A 61 9.07 -4.49 5.38
CA ASP A 61 9.60 -3.27 4.77
C ASP A 61 10.43 -3.59 3.53
N PHE A 62 11.28 -4.62 3.58
CA PHE A 62 12.02 -5.06 2.41
C PHE A 62 11.08 -5.45 1.26
N VAL A 63 10.10 -6.32 1.51
CA VAL A 63 9.22 -6.79 0.45
C VAL A 63 8.37 -5.66 -0.12
N ASN A 64 7.83 -4.78 0.73
CA ASN A 64 6.80 -3.82 0.32
C ASN A 64 7.31 -2.41 0.02
N LEU A 65 8.50 -2.03 0.51
CA LEU A 65 9.05 -0.68 0.33
C LEU A 65 10.41 -0.69 -0.38
N TYR A 66 11.31 -1.62 -0.06
CA TYR A 66 12.73 -1.47 -0.41
C TYR A 66 13.27 -2.52 -1.41
N SER A 67 12.45 -3.47 -1.85
CA SER A 67 12.84 -4.49 -2.83
C SER A 67 12.44 -4.15 -4.25
N LYS A 68 13.05 -4.85 -5.22
CA LYS A 68 12.65 -4.81 -6.63
C LYS A 68 11.23 -5.34 -6.89
N THR A 69 10.62 -6.00 -5.89
CA THR A 69 9.23 -6.48 -5.97
C THR A 69 8.24 -5.54 -5.29
N ARG A 70 8.67 -4.34 -4.90
CA ARG A 70 7.77 -3.27 -4.42
C ARG A 70 6.60 -3.09 -5.40
N GLY A 71 5.40 -2.89 -4.85
CA GLY A 71 4.19 -2.69 -5.64
C GLY A 71 3.56 -3.99 -6.17
N ALA A 72 4.12 -5.17 -5.82
CA ALA A 72 3.46 -6.43 -6.09
C ALA A 72 2.07 -6.51 -5.43
N ASN A 73 1.19 -7.33 -6.02
CA ASN A 73 -0.09 -7.62 -5.41
C ASN A 73 0.08 -8.16 -3.97
N ARG A 74 -0.87 -7.83 -3.09
CA ARG A 74 -0.81 -8.13 -1.65
C ARG A 74 -0.64 -9.63 -1.36
N PHE A 75 -1.23 -10.53 -2.15
CA PHE A 75 -1.13 -11.97 -1.90
C PHE A 75 0.26 -12.54 -2.22
N PRO A 76 0.86 -12.28 -3.40
CA PRO A 76 2.27 -12.60 -3.65
C PRO A 76 3.25 -11.95 -2.67
N ALA A 77 3.04 -10.68 -2.32
CA ALA A 77 3.89 -9.97 -1.37
C ALA A 77 3.86 -10.65 0.01
N LEU A 78 2.67 -11.02 0.50
CA LEU A 78 2.50 -11.76 1.75
C LEU A 78 3.21 -13.11 1.72
N THR A 79 3.02 -13.88 0.64
CA THR A 79 3.67 -15.19 0.48
C THR A 79 5.19 -15.06 0.50
N ARG A 80 5.73 -14.05 -0.19
CA ARG A 80 7.16 -13.76 -0.22
C ARG A 80 7.68 -13.38 1.18
N ALA A 81 6.96 -12.53 1.90
CA ALA A 81 7.34 -12.13 3.26
C ALA A 81 7.39 -13.34 4.21
N LEU A 82 6.39 -14.23 4.15
CA LEU A 82 6.39 -15.45 4.96
C LEU A 82 7.53 -16.41 4.57
N ASN A 83 7.83 -16.55 3.28
CA ASN A 83 8.93 -17.39 2.82
C ASN A 83 10.32 -16.89 3.26
N LEU A 84 10.50 -15.58 3.40
CA LEU A 84 11.76 -14.98 3.89
C LEU A 84 11.94 -15.11 5.40
N LEU A 85 10.90 -15.51 6.14
CA LEU A 85 10.93 -15.74 7.59
C LEU A 85 11.04 -17.24 7.96
N ARG A 86 11.19 -18.11 6.97
CA ARG A 86 11.34 -19.57 7.15
C ARG A 86 12.78 -19.97 7.47
#